data_AF-A0A7V1JE74-F1
#
_entry.id   AF-A0A7V1JE74-F1
#
_cell.length_a   1.000
_cell.length_b   1.000
_cell.length_c   1.000
_cell.angle_alpha   90.00
_cell.angle_beta   90.00
_cell.angle_gamma   90.00
#
_symmetry.space_group_name_H-M   'P 1'
#
loop_
_entity.id
_entity.type
_entity.pdbx_description
1 polymer ?
#
loop_
_entity_poly.entity_id
_entity_poly.type
_entity_poly.pdbx_seq_one_letter_code
_entity_poly.pdbx_strand_id
1 'polypeptide(L)'
;MYKCNNCGAISIKWVGKCPECLNYNTMGEIAGEEELSNVIKFKRKSPDISPVTIADSKDLNPLSRIKTGIKEFDLSVGSGLVKGQSVLIGGEPGVGKSTLMLQIADRVAACGLKILYISTEESLVQIILRAKRLNLSSKTLFFQSLNEINEILYFIENGGYDFIIIDSIQRITVSGSESAYGSVNRLREIAHEITSACIKKNCGAFFVCHVNKEGGIAGPKTLEHIVDTVLYFDSGKRDSYRILRCYKNRFGST
;
A
#
# COMPACT_ATOMS: atom_id res chain seq x y z
N MET A 1 -25.06 35.87 -16.73
CA MET A 1 -24.00 36.10 -15.71
C MET A 1 -23.29 37.39 -16.12
N TYR A 2 -22.88 38.25 -15.20
CA TYR A 2 -22.33 39.58 -15.53
C TYR A 2 -20.84 39.62 -15.26
N LYS A 3 -20.04 40.13 -16.20
CA LYS A 3 -18.59 40.32 -16.04
C LYS A 3 -18.23 41.79 -16.15
N CYS A 4 -17.35 42.23 -15.26
CA CYS A 4 -16.76 43.56 -15.37
C CYS A 4 -15.81 43.60 -16.56
N ASN A 5 -16.04 44.48 -17.53
CA ASN A 5 -15.16 44.67 -18.68
C ASN A 5 -13.79 45.24 -18.30
N ASN A 6 -13.65 45.82 -17.10
CA ASN A 6 -12.40 46.46 -16.66
C ASN A 6 -11.49 45.53 -15.86
N CYS A 7 -12.04 44.67 -15.00
CA CYS A 7 -11.25 43.79 -14.12
C CYS A 7 -11.57 42.30 -14.25
N GLY A 8 -12.62 41.94 -14.99
CA GLY A 8 -13.00 40.54 -15.20
C GLY A 8 -13.80 39.90 -14.07
N ALA A 9 -14.12 40.64 -13.00
CA ALA A 9 -14.97 40.19 -11.88
C ALA A 9 -16.32 39.66 -12.37
N ILE A 10 -16.79 38.54 -11.83
CA ILE A 10 -18.05 37.88 -12.26
C ILE A 10 -19.10 37.97 -11.14
N SER A 11 -20.31 38.40 -11.50
CA SER A 11 -21.48 38.45 -10.61
C SER A 11 -22.67 37.71 -11.22
N ILE A 12 -23.44 37.03 -10.38
CA ILE A 12 -24.64 36.28 -10.80
C ILE A 12 -25.83 37.23 -11.02
N LYS A 13 -25.83 38.40 -10.38
CA LYS A 13 -26.86 39.45 -10.53
C LYS A 13 -26.23 40.76 -11.00
N TRP A 14 -26.98 41.55 -11.77
CA TRP A 14 -26.49 42.84 -12.25
C TRP A 14 -26.29 43.80 -11.08
N VAL A 15 -25.17 44.50 -11.08
CA VAL A 15 -24.83 45.53 -10.10
C VAL A 15 -24.27 46.74 -10.84
N GLY A 16 -24.77 47.94 -10.54
CA GLY A 16 -24.38 49.17 -11.26
C GLY A 16 -22.93 49.61 -11.01
N LYS A 17 -22.28 49.08 -9.97
CA LYS A 17 -20.88 49.31 -9.60
C LYS A 17 -20.18 47.98 -9.39
N CYS A 18 -19.02 47.78 -10.01
CA CYS A 18 -18.23 46.57 -9.79
C CYS A 18 -17.70 46.55 -8.34
N PRO A 19 -17.87 45.46 -7.58
CA PRO A 19 -17.40 45.37 -6.18
C PRO A 19 -15.87 45.30 -6.08
N GLU A 20 -15.17 44.91 -7.15
CA GLU A 20 -13.73 44.65 -7.12
C GLU A 20 -12.90 45.85 -7.61
N CYS A 21 -13.31 46.49 -8.72
CA CYS A 21 -12.62 47.66 -9.24
C CYS A 21 -13.33 49.00 -8.98
N LEU A 22 -14.50 48.98 -8.32
CA LEU A 22 -15.27 50.16 -7.92
C LEU A 22 -15.75 51.08 -9.06
N ASN A 23 -15.60 50.70 -10.32
CA ASN A 23 -16.06 51.48 -11.46
C ASN A 23 -17.55 51.25 -11.76
N TYR A 24 -18.24 52.33 -12.13
CA TYR A 24 -19.66 52.33 -12.51
C TYR A 24 -19.84 51.92 -13.99
N ASN A 25 -20.98 51.30 -14.31
CA ASN A 25 -21.37 50.93 -15.69
C ASN A 25 -20.38 50.02 -16.44
N THR A 26 -19.55 49.26 -15.73
CA THR A 26 -18.57 48.34 -16.34
C THR A 26 -19.05 46.90 -16.43
N MET A 27 -20.22 46.57 -15.88
CA MET A 27 -20.76 45.20 -15.84
C MET A 27 -21.54 44.89 -17.13
N GLY A 28 -20.93 44.10 -18.01
CA GLY A 28 -21.56 43.58 -19.23
C GLY A 28 -22.19 42.20 -18.99
N GLU A 29 -23.30 41.92 -19.65
CA GLU A 29 -23.93 40.60 -19.61
C GLU A 29 -23.18 39.64 -20.54
N ILE A 30 -22.77 38.48 -20.01
CA ILE A 30 -22.23 37.41 -20.83
C ILE A 30 -23.39 36.45 -21.13
N ALA A 31 -23.74 36.34 -22.41
CA ALA A 31 -24.56 35.27 -22.94
C ALA A 31 -23.77 33.96 -22.78
N GLY A 32 -24.29 33.05 -21.94
CA GLY A 32 -23.72 31.72 -21.83
C GLY A 32 -24.02 30.95 -23.09
N GLU A 33 -22.98 30.53 -23.82
CA GLU A 33 -22.79 29.12 -24.22
C GLU A 33 -21.55 28.85 -25.10
N GLU A 34 -20.83 29.85 -25.65
CA GLU A 34 -19.87 29.51 -26.74
C GLU A 34 -18.37 29.68 -26.48
N GLU A 35 -17.90 30.14 -25.31
CA GLU A 35 -16.44 30.37 -25.09
C GLU A 35 -15.81 29.61 -23.91
N LEU A 36 -16.17 28.33 -23.73
CA LEU A 36 -15.45 27.43 -22.82
C LEU A 36 -14.63 26.34 -23.52
N SER A 37 -14.35 26.50 -24.82
CA SER A 37 -13.65 25.49 -25.62
C SER A 37 -12.12 25.50 -25.50
N ASN A 38 -11.49 26.47 -24.82
CA ASN A 38 -10.01 26.58 -24.74
C ASN A 38 -9.39 26.51 -23.34
N VAL A 39 -10.11 26.01 -22.33
CA VAL A 39 -9.46 25.61 -21.07
C VAL A 39 -8.84 24.22 -21.27
N ILE A 40 -7.53 24.23 -21.54
CA ILE A 40 -6.55 23.14 -21.35
C ILE A 40 -7.21 21.81 -20.98
N LYS A 41 -7.56 21.01 -22.01
CA LYS A 41 -7.94 19.61 -21.84
C LYS A 41 -6.70 18.81 -21.41
N PHE A 42 -6.31 18.92 -20.14
CA PHE A 42 -5.68 17.79 -19.49
C PHE A 42 -6.73 16.68 -19.47
N LYS A 43 -6.68 15.79 -20.48
CA LYS A 43 -7.32 14.48 -20.42
C LYS A 43 -6.73 13.78 -19.19
N ARG A 44 -7.31 13.99 -18.01
CA ARG A 44 -7.28 12.98 -16.97
C ARG A 44 -7.97 11.78 -17.61
N LYS A 45 -7.19 10.78 -18.04
CA LYS A 45 -7.75 9.45 -18.34
C LYS A 45 -8.47 9.06 -17.05
N SER A 46 -9.79 9.19 -17.02
CA SER A 46 -10.58 8.48 -16.04
C SER A 46 -10.18 7.00 -16.18
N PRO A 47 -9.90 6.30 -15.08
CA PRO A 47 -9.66 4.87 -15.16
C PRO A 47 -10.84 4.25 -15.93
N ASP A 48 -10.52 3.44 -16.92
CA ASP A 48 -11.54 2.73 -17.69
C ASP A 48 -12.20 1.72 -16.75
N ILE A 49 -13.42 2.04 -16.31
CA ILE A 49 -14.23 1.22 -15.40
C ILE A 49 -15.19 0.31 -16.17
N SER A 50 -15.03 0.21 -17.49
CA SER A 50 -15.87 -0.68 -18.28
C SER A 50 -15.63 -2.14 -17.88
N PRO A 51 -16.70 -2.92 -17.67
CA PRO A 51 -16.56 -4.35 -17.40
C PRO A 51 -15.98 -5.04 -18.64
N VAL A 52 -15.02 -5.95 -18.43
CA VAL A 52 -14.38 -6.74 -19.50
C VAL A 52 -14.89 -8.17 -19.44
N THR A 53 -15.25 -8.75 -20.59
CA THR A 53 -15.61 -10.16 -20.68
C THR A 53 -14.38 -11.03 -20.91
N ILE A 54 -14.47 -12.34 -20.64
CA ILE A 54 -13.39 -13.28 -20.98
C ILE A 54 -13.12 -13.29 -22.50
N ALA A 55 -14.12 -13.04 -23.33
CA ALA A 55 -13.94 -13.00 -24.79
C ALA A 55 -13.08 -11.80 -25.23
N ASP A 56 -13.19 -10.69 -24.51
CA ASP A 56 -12.52 -9.41 -24.79
C ASP A 56 -11.20 -9.23 -24.01
N SER A 57 -10.79 -10.23 -23.21
CA SER A 57 -9.61 -10.15 -22.35
C SER A 57 -8.27 -10.44 -23.06
N LYS A 58 -8.29 -10.67 -24.38
CA LYS A 58 -7.10 -11.05 -25.17
C LYS A 58 -5.95 -10.04 -25.10
N ASP A 59 -6.27 -8.78 -24.83
CA ASP A 59 -5.28 -7.69 -24.70
C ASP A 59 -4.80 -7.49 -23.24
N LEU A 60 -5.32 -8.25 -22.27
CA LEU A 60 -4.84 -8.19 -20.90
C LEU A 60 -3.53 -8.99 -20.77
N ASN A 61 -2.46 -8.28 -20.42
CA ASN A 61 -1.16 -8.92 -20.20
C ASN A 61 -1.22 -9.88 -18.99
N PRO A 62 -0.61 -11.08 -19.11
CA PRO A 62 -0.48 -11.98 -17.98
C PRO A 62 0.31 -11.32 -16.85
N LEU A 63 -0.03 -11.69 -15.61
CA LEU A 63 0.62 -11.17 -14.41
C LEU A 63 2.13 -11.42 -14.46
N SER A 64 2.92 -10.34 -14.51
CA SER A 64 4.38 -10.42 -14.47
C SER A 64 4.83 -10.82 -13.08
N ARG A 65 5.62 -11.91 -12.98
CA ARG A 65 6.15 -12.44 -11.72
C ARG A 65 7.57 -11.96 -11.48
N ILE A 66 7.79 -11.44 -10.29
CA ILE A 66 9.06 -10.95 -9.78
C ILE A 66 9.70 -12.07 -8.96
N LYS A 67 10.83 -12.58 -9.44
CA LYS A 67 11.62 -13.58 -8.71
C LYS A 67 12.44 -12.89 -7.63
N THR A 68 12.35 -13.39 -6.40
CA THR A 68 13.19 -12.92 -5.30
C THR A 68 14.58 -13.57 -5.33
N GLY A 69 14.75 -14.67 -6.06
CA GLY A 69 16.01 -15.43 -6.06
C GLY A 69 16.19 -16.30 -4.82
N ILE A 70 15.23 -16.29 -3.88
CA ILE A 70 15.12 -17.28 -2.82
C ILE A 70 14.12 -18.33 -3.32
N LYS A 71 14.63 -19.45 -3.82
CA LYS A 71 13.86 -20.47 -4.54
C LYS A 71 12.65 -20.96 -3.74
N GLU A 72 12.84 -21.28 -2.47
CA GLU A 72 11.82 -21.84 -1.58
C GLU A 72 10.73 -20.80 -1.28
N PHE A 73 11.11 -19.54 -1.15
CA PHE A 73 10.16 -18.44 -0.99
C PHE A 73 9.37 -18.20 -2.27
N ASP A 74 10.06 -18.12 -3.42
CA ASP A 74 9.42 -17.94 -4.73
C ASP A 74 8.37 -19.04 -4.96
N LEU A 75 8.68 -20.30 -4.67
CA LEU A 75 7.73 -21.41 -4.74
C LEU A 75 6.51 -21.17 -3.83
N SER A 76 6.75 -20.75 -2.59
CA SER A 76 5.70 -20.51 -1.59
C SER A 76 4.71 -19.41 -1.99
N VAL A 77 5.14 -18.42 -2.78
CA VAL A 77 4.29 -17.32 -3.28
C VAL A 77 3.78 -17.51 -4.71
N GLY A 78 3.80 -18.75 -5.22
CA GLY A 78 3.27 -19.07 -6.56
C GLY A 78 4.28 -18.87 -7.68
N SER A 79 5.54 -19.22 -7.42
CA SER A 79 6.67 -19.03 -8.33
C SER A 79 7.05 -17.57 -8.58
N GLY A 80 6.92 -16.71 -7.57
CA GLY A 80 7.36 -15.31 -7.62
C GLY A 80 6.24 -14.31 -7.31
N LEU A 81 6.64 -13.11 -6.91
CA LEU A 81 5.76 -12.05 -6.44
C LEU A 81 5.02 -11.36 -7.60
N VAL A 82 3.78 -10.96 -7.37
CA VAL A 82 2.97 -10.17 -8.29
C VAL A 82 2.74 -8.78 -7.69
N LYS A 83 2.77 -7.71 -8.50
CA LYS A 83 2.42 -6.36 -8.01
C LYS A 83 0.96 -6.31 -7.56
N GLY A 84 0.68 -5.54 -6.52
CA GLY A 84 -0.67 -5.46 -5.94
C GLY A 84 -1.05 -6.62 -5.03
N GLN A 85 -0.25 -7.69 -4.96
CA GLN A 85 -0.57 -8.83 -4.09
C GLN A 85 -0.32 -8.51 -2.62
N SER A 86 -1.07 -9.15 -1.74
CA SER A 86 -0.87 -9.10 -0.30
C SER A 86 -0.41 -10.45 0.26
N VAL A 87 0.63 -10.44 1.10
CA VAL A 87 1.24 -11.63 1.69
C VAL A 87 1.33 -11.48 3.21
N LEU A 88 0.80 -12.45 3.94
CA LEU A 88 0.90 -12.55 5.40
C LEU A 88 1.94 -13.58 5.79
N ILE A 89 2.83 -13.23 6.72
CA ILE A 89 3.82 -14.14 7.30
C ILE A 89 3.56 -14.26 8.78
N GLY A 90 2.95 -15.37 9.15
CA GLY A 90 2.68 -15.79 10.51
C GLY A 90 3.81 -16.60 11.11
N GLY A 91 3.94 -16.59 12.43
CA GLY A 91 4.83 -17.51 13.15
C GLY A 91 5.13 -17.04 14.57
N GLU A 92 5.72 -17.92 15.38
CA GLU A 92 6.04 -17.60 16.77
C GLU A 92 7.02 -16.42 16.88
N PRO A 93 6.94 -15.60 17.94
CA PRO A 93 7.97 -14.62 18.25
C PRO A 93 9.36 -15.28 18.29
N GLY A 94 10.36 -14.64 17.69
CA GLY A 94 11.74 -15.16 17.68
C GLY A 94 12.06 -16.24 16.63
N VAL A 95 11.09 -16.74 15.86
CA VAL A 95 11.35 -17.75 14.81
C VAL A 95 12.22 -17.24 13.65
N GLY A 96 12.29 -15.92 13.47
CA GLY A 96 13.12 -15.26 12.46
C GLY A 96 12.38 -14.53 11.34
N LYS A 97 11.09 -14.21 11.51
CA LYS A 97 10.25 -13.56 10.47
C LYS A 97 10.83 -12.24 9.96
N SER A 98 11.17 -11.33 10.87
CA SER A 98 11.79 -10.03 10.52
C SER A 98 13.11 -10.23 9.77
N THR A 99 13.92 -11.22 10.18
CA THR A 99 15.18 -11.55 9.50
C THR A 99 14.95 -12.05 8.08
N LEU A 100 14.00 -12.98 7.91
CA LEU A 100 13.58 -13.46 6.59
C LEU A 100 13.07 -12.31 5.73
N MET A 101 12.25 -11.42 6.29
CA MET A 101 11.69 -10.29 5.56
C MET A 101 12.72 -9.26 5.15
N LEU A 102 13.71 -8.96 6.00
CA LEU A 102 14.83 -8.10 5.64
C LEU A 102 15.63 -8.66 4.45
N GLN A 103 15.88 -9.98 4.44
CA GLN A 103 16.57 -10.65 3.34
C GLN A 103 15.74 -10.63 2.05
N ILE A 104 14.44 -10.92 2.13
CA ILE A 104 13.54 -10.84 0.97
C ILE A 104 13.49 -9.40 0.43
N ALA A 105 13.40 -8.40 1.31
CA ALA A 105 13.37 -6.99 0.92
C ALA A 105 14.62 -6.61 0.12
N ASP A 106 15.82 -6.93 0.62
CA ASP A 106 17.06 -6.63 -0.08
C ASP A 106 17.13 -7.37 -1.43
N ARG A 107 16.70 -8.63 -1.49
CA ARG A 107 16.68 -9.39 -2.74
C ARG A 107 15.75 -8.80 -3.81
N VAL A 108 14.54 -8.40 -3.41
CA VAL A 108 13.57 -7.78 -4.31
C VAL A 108 14.06 -6.38 -4.72
N ALA A 109 14.70 -5.64 -3.81
CA ALA A 109 15.28 -4.35 -4.11
C ALA A 109 16.47 -4.46 -5.08
N ALA A 110 17.28 -5.51 -4.96
CA ALA A 110 18.35 -5.84 -5.90
C ALA A 110 17.85 -6.14 -7.33
N CYS A 111 16.57 -6.52 -7.50
CA CYS A 111 15.93 -6.62 -8.81
C CYS A 111 15.54 -5.25 -9.42
N GLY A 112 15.90 -4.14 -8.77
CA GLY A 112 15.62 -2.78 -9.23
C GLY A 112 14.28 -2.23 -8.76
N LEU A 113 13.59 -2.92 -7.85
CA LEU A 113 12.30 -2.50 -7.31
C LEU A 113 12.48 -1.61 -6.08
N LYS A 114 11.52 -0.71 -5.86
CA LYS A 114 11.51 0.21 -4.74
C LYS A 114 10.70 -0.36 -3.58
N ILE A 115 11.33 -0.52 -2.41
CA ILE A 115 10.69 -1.18 -1.25
C ILE A 115 10.78 -0.29 -0.02
N LEU A 116 9.68 -0.22 0.74
CA LEU A 116 9.67 0.39 2.07
C LEU A 116 9.48 -0.68 3.15
N TYR A 117 10.46 -0.83 4.03
CA TYR A 117 10.37 -1.63 5.24
C TYR A 117 9.94 -0.74 6.41
N ILE A 118 8.74 -0.98 6.93
CA ILE A 118 8.17 -0.27 8.07
C ILE A 118 8.21 -1.20 9.28
N SER A 119 8.93 -0.78 10.31
CA SER A 119 8.84 -1.39 11.63
C SER A 119 7.88 -0.60 12.50
N THR A 120 7.07 -1.31 13.27
CA THR A 120 6.16 -0.73 14.26
C THR A 120 6.63 -0.99 15.70
N GLU A 121 7.61 -1.86 15.88
CA GLU A 121 8.09 -2.32 17.19
C GLU A 121 9.50 -1.87 17.51
N GLU A 122 10.38 -1.91 16.51
CA GLU A 122 11.79 -1.53 16.61
C GLU A 122 12.02 -0.11 16.08
N SER A 123 12.93 0.62 16.71
CA SER A 123 13.40 1.93 16.22
C SER A 123 14.19 1.81 14.92
N LEU A 124 14.26 2.90 14.16
CA LEU A 124 15.02 2.95 12.90
C LEU A 124 16.47 2.49 13.08
N VAL A 125 17.14 2.90 14.16
CA VAL A 125 18.53 2.51 14.45
C VAL A 125 18.67 1.00 14.62
N GLN A 126 17.74 0.34 15.33
CA GLN A 126 17.78 -1.10 15.55
C GLN A 126 17.62 -1.88 14.24
N ILE A 127 16.68 -1.47 13.38
CA ILE A 127 16.47 -2.10 12.07
C ILE A 127 17.72 -1.95 11.19
N ILE A 128 18.31 -0.75 11.14
CA ILE A 128 19.51 -0.50 10.35
C ILE A 128 20.69 -1.33 10.86
N LEU A 129 20.86 -1.51 12.17
CA LEU A 129 21.89 -2.40 12.71
C LEU A 129 21.67 -3.86 12.29
N ARG A 130 20.43 -4.35 12.28
CA ARG A 130 20.10 -5.70 11.78
C ARG A 130 20.37 -5.83 10.28
N ALA A 131 19.98 -4.84 9.50
CA ALA A 131 20.26 -4.76 8.06
C ALA A 131 21.76 -4.84 7.76
N LYS A 132 22.57 -4.08 8.52
CA LYS A 132 24.04 -4.14 8.41
C LYS A 132 24.60 -5.51 8.77
N ARG A 133 24.12 -6.14 9.85
CA ARG A 133 24.54 -7.51 10.26
C ARG A 133 24.21 -8.56 9.20
N LEU A 134 23.15 -8.36 8.43
CA LEU A 134 22.76 -9.23 7.31
C LEU A 134 23.47 -8.87 6.00
N ASN A 135 24.34 -7.84 6.00
CA ASN A 135 25.05 -7.32 4.82
C ASN A 135 24.10 -6.89 3.68
N LEU A 136 22.93 -6.33 4.03
CA LEU A 136 22.02 -5.75 3.03
C LEU A 136 22.66 -4.52 2.39
N SER A 137 22.51 -4.37 1.09
CA SER A 137 23.25 -3.35 0.31
C SER A 137 22.42 -2.65 -0.77
N SER A 138 21.15 -3.00 -0.90
CA SER A 138 20.28 -2.44 -1.93
C SER A 138 19.98 -0.97 -1.70
N LYS A 139 20.17 -0.15 -2.75
CA LYS A 139 19.95 1.30 -2.73
C LYS A 139 18.48 1.70 -2.78
N THR A 140 17.61 0.79 -3.22
CA THR A 140 16.17 1.01 -3.36
C THR A 140 15.36 0.37 -2.22
N LEU A 141 16.04 -0.07 -1.16
CA LEU A 141 15.44 -0.52 0.09
C LEU A 141 15.44 0.64 1.10
N PHE A 142 14.26 1.13 1.44
CA PHE A 142 14.02 2.21 2.38
C PHE A 142 13.54 1.64 3.71
N PHE A 143 13.89 2.30 4.81
CA PHE A 143 13.50 1.89 6.15
C PHE A 143 12.80 3.02 6.86
N GLN A 144 11.78 2.68 7.64
CA GLN A 144 11.11 3.62 8.50
C GLN A 144 10.56 2.93 9.76
N SER A 145 10.45 3.69 10.84
CA SER A 145 9.79 3.28 12.09
C SER A 145 8.52 4.11 12.27
N LEU A 146 7.35 3.56 11.95
CA LEU A 146 6.04 4.21 12.14
C LEU A 146 5.11 3.23 12.82
N ASN A 147 4.19 3.77 13.61
CA ASN A 147 3.11 2.98 14.18
C ASN A 147 1.73 3.59 13.89
N GLU A 148 1.60 4.75 13.26
CA GLU A 148 0.29 5.36 12.98
C GLU A 148 -0.17 5.04 11.54
N ILE A 149 -1.42 4.63 11.37
CA ILE A 149 -1.93 4.17 10.06
C ILE A 149 -1.93 5.25 8.99
N ASN A 150 -2.29 6.49 9.30
CA ASN A 150 -2.36 7.58 8.32
C ASN A 150 -0.95 7.93 7.81
N GLU A 151 0.07 7.85 8.66
CA GLU A 151 1.45 8.00 8.24
C GLU A 151 1.86 6.89 7.26
N ILE A 152 1.49 5.63 7.55
CA ILE A 152 1.75 4.49 6.65
C ILE A 152 1.06 4.70 5.30
N LEU A 153 -0.22 5.10 5.31
CA LEU A 153 -1.00 5.37 4.10
C LEU A 153 -0.39 6.52 3.29
N TYR A 154 0.08 7.58 3.94
CA TYR A 154 0.78 8.67 3.27
C TYR A 154 2.01 8.16 2.48
N PHE A 155 2.82 7.26 3.05
CA PHE A 155 3.96 6.68 2.35
C PHE A 155 3.53 5.79 1.17
N ILE A 156 2.45 5.02 1.31
CA ILE A 156 1.91 4.20 0.22
C ILE A 156 1.44 5.09 -0.93
N GLU A 157 0.73 6.17 -0.62
CA GLU A 157 0.11 7.03 -1.63
C GLU A 157 1.10 7.91 -2.39
N ASN A 158 2.15 8.39 -1.71
CA ASN A 158 3.08 9.39 -2.23
C ASN A 158 4.48 8.84 -2.53
N GLY A 159 4.82 7.67 -2.00
CA GLY A 159 6.18 7.14 -2.07
C GLY A 159 6.53 6.40 -3.36
N GLY A 160 5.53 5.94 -4.13
CA GLY A 160 5.76 5.20 -5.38
C GLY A 160 6.56 3.91 -5.19
N TYR A 161 6.27 3.16 -4.13
CA TYR A 161 6.91 1.88 -3.83
C TYR A 161 6.26 0.75 -4.63
N ASP A 162 7.05 -0.24 -5.03
CA ASP A 162 6.57 -1.47 -5.65
C ASP A 162 6.08 -2.47 -4.59
N PHE A 163 6.74 -2.49 -3.42
CA PHE A 163 6.31 -3.28 -2.26
C PHE A 163 6.51 -2.52 -0.95
N ILE A 164 5.62 -2.78 0.01
CA ILE A 164 5.79 -2.38 1.41
C ILE A 164 5.87 -3.62 2.30
N ILE A 165 6.62 -3.51 3.39
CA ILE A 165 6.69 -4.53 4.44
C ILE A 165 6.33 -3.88 5.76
N ILE A 166 5.44 -4.53 6.52
CA ILE A 166 4.98 -4.06 7.82
C ILE A 166 5.35 -5.10 8.87
N ASP A 167 6.27 -4.74 9.75
CA ASP A 167 6.81 -5.59 10.81
C ASP A 167 6.66 -4.90 12.19
N SER A 168 5.55 -5.10 12.90
CA SER A 168 4.44 -6.04 12.70
C SER A 168 3.10 -5.30 12.66
N ILE A 169 2.08 -5.92 12.05
CA ILE A 169 0.77 -5.25 11.94
C ILE A 169 0.10 -5.00 13.30
N GLN A 170 0.45 -5.78 14.34
CA GLN A 170 -0.19 -5.74 15.66
C GLN A 170 -0.06 -4.41 16.38
N ARG A 171 1.03 -3.66 16.10
CA ARG A 171 1.35 -2.43 16.81
C ARG A 171 0.93 -1.15 16.08
N ILE A 172 0.21 -1.29 14.97
CA ILE A 172 -0.35 -0.14 14.28
C ILE A 172 -1.49 0.46 15.13
N THR A 173 -1.42 1.77 15.31
CA THR A 173 -2.37 2.62 16.02
C THR A 173 -3.19 3.42 15.01
N VAL A 174 -4.36 3.85 15.45
CA VAL A 174 -5.24 4.69 14.65
C VAL A 174 -5.78 5.80 15.54
N SER A 175 -5.50 7.03 15.13
CA SER A 175 -5.91 8.22 15.86
C SER A 175 -7.44 8.32 16.01
N GLY A 176 -7.93 8.72 17.19
CA GLY A 176 -9.36 8.97 17.43
C GLY A 176 -10.21 7.74 17.78
N SER A 177 -9.61 6.58 18.08
CA SER A 177 -10.34 5.39 18.57
C SER A 177 -9.92 5.00 19.99
N GLU A 178 -10.89 4.92 20.91
CA GLU A 178 -10.69 4.51 22.32
C GLU A 178 -10.59 2.98 22.54
N SER A 179 -10.65 2.18 21.46
CA SER A 179 -10.62 0.72 21.57
C SER A 179 -9.24 0.19 21.96
N ALA A 180 -9.21 -0.84 22.81
CA ALA A 180 -7.97 -1.50 23.24
C ALA A 180 -7.12 -2.00 22.06
N TYR A 181 -5.80 -1.80 22.19
CA TYR A 181 -4.77 -2.28 21.25
C TYR A 181 -4.97 -3.78 20.93
N GLY A 182 -4.87 -4.14 19.64
CA GLY A 182 -4.83 -5.54 19.21
C GLY A 182 -6.18 -6.27 19.16
N SER A 183 -7.31 -5.56 19.15
CA SER A 183 -8.60 -6.21 18.89
C SER A 183 -8.63 -6.85 17.49
N VAL A 184 -9.19 -8.06 17.38
CA VAL A 184 -9.32 -8.84 16.12
C VAL A 184 -9.84 -7.99 14.97
N ASN A 185 -10.94 -7.28 15.22
CA ASN A 185 -11.62 -6.48 14.19
C ASN A 185 -10.75 -5.32 13.72
N ARG A 186 -10.00 -4.69 14.64
CA ARG A 186 -9.11 -3.59 14.29
C ARG A 186 -7.96 -4.03 13.40
N LEU A 187 -7.34 -5.17 13.69
CA LEU A 187 -6.31 -5.73 12.82
C LEU A 187 -6.82 -5.97 11.40
N ARG A 188 -8.07 -6.44 11.27
CA ARG A 188 -8.70 -6.63 9.95
C ARG A 188 -8.91 -5.32 9.22
N GLU A 189 -9.44 -4.30 9.90
CA GLU A 189 -9.65 -2.98 9.32
C GLU A 189 -8.34 -2.38 8.81
N ILE A 190 -7.30 -2.38 9.65
CA ILE A 190 -5.96 -1.89 9.30
C ILE A 190 -5.41 -2.64 8.07
N ALA A 191 -5.46 -3.97 8.07
CA ALA A 191 -4.98 -4.78 6.96
C ALA A 191 -5.75 -4.48 5.66
N HIS A 192 -7.07 -4.33 5.75
CA HIS A 192 -7.93 -4.02 4.62
C HIS A 192 -7.64 -2.64 4.04
N GLU A 193 -7.48 -1.63 4.88
CA GLU A 193 -7.19 -0.25 4.46
C GLU A 193 -5.83 -0.16 3.75
N ILE A 194 -4.80 -0.76 4.34
CA ILE A 194 -3.46 -0.82 3.75
C ILE A 194 -3.47 -1.58 2.43
N THR A 195 -4.13 -2.75 2.38
CA THR A 195 -4.23 -3.56 1.15
C THR A 195 -4.97 -2.79 0.05
N SER A 196 -6.05 -2.09 0.40
CA SER A 196 -6.83 -1.27 -0.53
C SER A 196 -6.00 -0.11 -1.10
N ALA A 197 -5.21 0.56 -0.26
CA ALA A 197 -4.31 1.62 -0.70
C ALA A 197 -3.21 1.07 -1.63
N CYS A 198 -2.65 -0.09 -1.29
CA CYS A 198 -1.64 -0.77 -2.10
C CYS A 198 -2.15 -1.17 -3.49
N ILE A 199 -3.35 -1.78 -3.57
CA ILE A 199 -3.98 -2.15 -4.85
C ILE A 199 -4.17 -0.91 -5.74
N LYS A 200 -4.70 0.19 -5.18
CA LYS A 200 -4.91 1.45 -5.94
C LYS A 200 -3.61 2.02 -6.51
N LYS A 201 -2.47 1.74 -5.88
CA LYS A 201 -1.14 2.22 -6.28
C LYS A 201 -0.31 1.16 -7.03
N ASN A 202 -0.89 -0.02 -7.31
CA ASN A 202 -0.19 -1.17 -7.89
C ASN A 202 1.07 -1.56 -7.09
N CYS A 203 0.98 -1.43 -5.76
CA CYS A 203 2.02 -1.77 -4.78
C CYS A 203 1.64 -3.08 -4.09
N GLY A 204 2.58 -3.99 -3.86
CA GLY A 204 2.35 -5.19 -3.06
C GLY A 204 2.57 -4.95 -1.56
N ALA A 205 1.91 -5.73 -0.70
CA ALA A 205 2.02 -5.57 0.75
C ALA A 205 2.47 -6.88 1.42
N PHE A 206 3.43 -6.78 2.34
CA PHE A 206 3.79 -7.85 3.26
C PHE A 206 3.40 -7.47 4.69
N PHE A 207 2.72 -8.38 5.37
CA PHE A 207 2.36 -8.24 6.78
C PHE A 207 3.09 -9.30 7.60
N VAL A 208 3.88 -8.89 8.59
CA VAL A 208 4.41 -9.80 9.60
C VAL A 208 3.44 -9.85 10.77
N CYS A 209 3.13 -11.06 11.23
CA CYS A 209 2.19 -11.29 12.31
C CYS A 209 2.71 -12.38 13.26
N HIS A 210 2.71 -12.09 14.56
CA HIS A 210 3.05 -13.03 15.63
C HIS A 210 1.88 -13.97 15.94
N VAL A 211 2.19 -15.25 16.13
CA VAL A 211 1.24 -16.23 16.71
C VAL A 211 1.38 -16.17 18.22
N ASN A 212 0.28 -15.93 18.91
CA ASN A 212 0.17 -16.02 20.37
C ASN A 212 -0.17 -17.48 20.79
N LYS A 213 0.41 -17.92 21.91
CA LYS A 213 0.39 -19.32 22.40
C LYS A 213 -1.00 -19.92 22.65
N GLU A 214 -2.05 -19.10 22.70
CA GLU A 214 -3.43 -19.56 22.91
C GLU A 214 -4.21 -19.78 21.60
N GLY A 215 -3.62 -19.51 20.42
CA GLY A 215 -4.27 -19.75 19.13
C GLY A 215 -5.56 -18.93 18.88
N GLY A 216 -5.96 -18.09 19.83
CA GLY A 216 -7.17 -17.31 19.82
C GLY A 216 -6.87 -15.81 19.83
N ILE A 217 -7.66 -15.07 19.05
CA ILE A 217 -8.00 -13.66 19.28
C ILE A 217 -7.04 -12.59 18.72
N ALA A 218 -5.83 -12.88 18.19
CA ALA A 218 -5.08 -11.86 17.43
C ALA A 218 -4.02 -12.42 16.47
N GLY A 219 -4.13 -13.71 16.12
CA GLY A 219 -3.15 -14.38 15.28
C GLY A 219 -3.35 -14.15 13.77
N PRO A 220 -2.47 -14.70 12.93
CA PRO A 220 -2.54 -14.62 11.47
C PRO A 220 -3.89 -15.07 10.89
N LYS A 221 -4.58 -16.02 11.57
CA LYS A 221 -5.94 -16.51 11.23
C LYS A 221 -6.95 -15.39 11.00
N THR A 222 -6.82 -14.31 11.75
CA THR A 222 -7.70 -13.13 11.64
C THR A 222 -7.62 -12.46 10.27
N LEU A 223 -6.44 -12.50 9.64
CA LEU A 223 -6.11 -11.81 8.40
C LEU A 223 -6.11 -12.72 7.19
N GLU A 224 -6.20 -14.04 7.37
CA GLU A 224 -6.14 -15.04 6.29
C GLU A 224 -7.11 -14.76 5.15
N HIS A 225 -8.31 -14.28 5.44
CA HIS A 225 -9.31 -13.99 4.41
C HIS A 225 -9.04 -12.69 3.65
N ILE A 226 -8.30 -11.76 4.26
CA ILE A 226 -8.02 -10.43 3.72
C ILE A 226 -6.87 -10.49 2.71
N VAL A 227 -5.83 -11.26 3.03
CA VAL A 227 -4.63 -11.35 2.19
C VAL A 227 -4.74 -12.39 1.08
N ASP A 228 -3.93 -12.29 0.05
CA ASP A 228 -3.92 -13.24 -1.07
C ASP A 228 -3.11 -14.50 -0.78
N THR A 229 -1.98 -14.32 -0.07
CA THR A 229 -1.08 -15.42 0.31
C THR A 229 -0.85 -15.43 1.81
N VAL A 230 -0.89 -16.61 2.44
CA VAL A 230 -0.63 -16.81 3.86
C VAL A 230 0.48 -17.84 4.00
N LEU A 231 1.58 -17.43 4.64
CA LEU A 231 2.74 -18.24 4.93
C LEU A 231 2.94 -18.37 6.44
N TYR A 232 3.27 -19.55 6.91
CA TYR A 232 3.66 -19.80 8.31
C TYR A 232 5.13 -20.16 8.39
N PHE A 233 5.87 -19.42 9.21
CA PHE A 233 7.27 -19.67 9.48
C PHE A 233 7.42 -20.32 10.86
N ASP A 234 7.91 -21.56 10.85
CA ASP A 234 7.97 -22.43 12.02
C ASP A 234 9.42 -22.87 12.29
N SER A 235 9.77 -22.99 13.56
CA SER A 235 10.97 -23.71 13.98
C SER A 235 10.65 -25.19 13.89
N GLY A 236 11.15 -25.87 12.85
CA GLY A 236 10.87 -27.29 12.67
C GLY A 236 11.22 -28.11 13.91
N LYS A 237 10.65 -29.33 14.03
CA LYS A 237 10.85 -30.23 15.18
C LYS A 237 12.32 -30.62 15.46
N ARG A 238 13.25 -30.29 14.57
CA ARG A 238 14.70 -30.45 14.74
C ARG A 238 15.32 -29.06 14.70
N ASP A 239 16.11 -28.72 15.71
CA ASP A 239 16.64 -27.37 15.97
C ASP A 239 17.46 -26.73 14.82
N SER A 240 17.84 -27.50 13.80
CA SER A 240 18.69 -27.05 12.70
C SER A 240 17.96 -26.37 11.53
N TYR A 241 16.64 -26.52 11.39
CA TYR A 241 15.91 -25.98 10.23
C TYR A 241 14.68 -25.16 10.62
N ARG A 242 14.43 -24.10 9.85
CA ARG A 242 13.17 -23.34 9.86
C ARG A 242 12.37 -23.70 8.61
N ILE A 243 11.07 -23.90 8.76
CA ILE A 243 10.19 -24.33 7.67
C ILE A 243 9.21 -23.19 7.37
N LEU A 244 9.15 -22.78 6.10
CA LEU A 244 8.13 -21.88 5.59
C LEU A 244 7.04 -22.71 4.90
N ARG A 245 5.81 -22.66 5.41
CA ARG A 245 4.66 -23.41 4.87
C ARG A 245 3.68 -22.45 4.23
N CYS A 246 3.25 -22.76 3.01
CA CYS A 246 2.12 -22.08 2.39
C CYS A 246 0.80 -22.67 2.92
N TYR A 247 -0.11 -21.80 3.34
CA TYR A 247 -1.45 -22.21 3.82
C TYR A 247 -2.56 -21.71 2.89
N LYS A 248 -2.37 -20.51 2.32
CA LYS A 248 -3.26 -19.92 1.32
C LYS A 248 -2.41 -19.30 0.23
N ASN A 249 -2.78 -19.49 -1.03
CA ASN A 249 -2.16 -18.81 -2.16
C ASN A 249 -3.17 -18.65 -3.29
N ARG A 250 -3.55 -17.41 -3.61
CA ARG A 250 -4.44 -17.11 -4.75
C ARG A 250 -3.71 -17.08 -6.09
N PHE A 251 -2.37 -17.09 -6.09
CA PHE A 251 -1.53 -16.97 -7.27
C PHE A 251 -0.75 -18.25 -7.60
N GLY A 252 -0.97 -19.35 -6.89
CA GLY A 252 -0.27 -20.62 -7.08
C GLY A 252 -0.85 -21.75 -6.21
N SER A 253 -0.26 -22.94 -6.29
CA SER A 253 -0.66 -24.08 -5.46
C SER A 253 -0.34 -23.84 -3.98
N THR A 254 -1.17 -24.40 -3.11
CA THR A 254 -0.93 -24.51 -1.65
C THR A 254 -0.10 -25.74 -1.33
#